data_AF-A0A091B1E8-F1
#
_entry.id   AF-A0A091B1E8-F1
#
_cell.length_a   1.000
_cell.length_b   1.000
_cell.length_c   1.000
_cell.angle_alpha   90.00
_cell.angle_beta   90.00
_cell.angle_gamma   90.00
#
_symmetry.space_group_name_H-M   'P 1'
#
loop_
_entity.id
_entity.type
_entity.pdbx_description
1 polymer ?
#
loop_
_entity_poly.entity_id
_entity_poly.type
_entity_poly.pdbx_seq_one_letter_code
_entity_poly.pdbx_strand_id
1 'polypeptide(L)' 'MLTEDVLERISYVLGIYQALHVLFVVPAQADEWIKRANAAALFAGGSALDRMLGGQMSDLSAVRQYLDSQRGWG' A
#
# COMPACT_ATOMS: atom_id res chain seq x y z
N MET A 1 14.17 -18.81 12.14
CA MET A 1 14.73 -17.69 11.35
C MET A 1 13.60 -17.08 10.54
N LEU A 2 13.35 -15.78 10.64
CA LEU A 2 12.59 -15.09 9.59
C LEU A 2 13.45 -15.16 8.32
N THR A 3 12.91 -15.66 7.22
CA THR A 3 13.59 -15.61 5.92
C THR A 3 13.63 -14.16 5.43
N GLU A 4 14.61 -13.80 4.60
CA GLU A 4 14.73 -12.44 4.04
C GLU A 4 13.43 -11.95 3.38
N ASP A 5 12.69 -12.86 2.72
CA ASP A 5 11.36 -12.60 2.14
C ASP A 5 10.35 -12.08 3.17
N VAL A 6 10.31 -12.64 4.38
CA VAL A 6 9.35 -12.20 5.41
C VAL A 6 9.70 -10.80 5.89
N LEU A 7 10.98 -10.51 6.09
CA LEU A 7 11.44 -9.17 6.49
C LEU A 7 11.12 -8.13 5.41
N GLU A 8 11.34 -8.49 4.15
CA GLU A 8 11.03 -7.62 3.03
C GLU A 8 9.52 -7.33 2.96
N ARG A 9 8.67 -8.36 3.13
CA ARG A 9 7.20 -8.20 3.12
C ARG A 9 6.72 -7.28 4.24
N ILE A 10 7.27 -7.47 5.45
CA ILE A 10 6.98 -6.60 6.60
C ILE A 10 7.40 -5.16 6.30
N SER A 11 8.57 -4.97 5.68
CA SER A 11 9.07 -3.65 5.29
C SER A 11 8.09 -2.93 4.36
N TYR A 12 7.56 -3.61 3.33
CA TYR A 12 6.56 -3.01 2.45
C TYR A 12 5.27 -2.65 3.19
N VAL A 13 4.75 -3.54 4.04
CA VAL A 13 3.51 -3.26 4.79
C VAL A 13 3.67 -2.03 5.68
N LEU A 14 4.80 -1.93 6.40
CA LEU A 14 5.11 -0.78 7.24
C LEU A 14 5.31 0.50 6.42
N GLY A 15 5.95 0.39 5.25
CA GLY A 15 6.14 1.52 4.33
C GLY A 15 4.83 2.04 3.77
N ILE A 16 3.90 1.16 3.38
CA ILE A 16 2.55 1.51 2.93
C ILE A 16 1.77 2.22 4.05
N TYR A 17 1.80 1.66 5.27
CA TYR A 17 1.13 2.26 6.43
C TYR A 17 1.64 3.68 6.70
N GLN A 18 2.97 3.87 6.75
CA GLN A 18 3.56 5.20 6.93
C GLN A 18 3.21 6.15 5.79
N ALA A 19 3.20 5.68 4.54
CA ALA A 19 2.89 6.54 3.40
C ALA A 19 1.46 7.06 3.44
N LEU A 20 0.50 6.21 3.81
CA LEU A 20 -0.89 6.63 4.02
C LEU A 20 -0.99 7.67 5.13
N HIS A 21 -0.30 7.48 6.25
CA HIS A 21 -0.31 8.42 7.38
C HIS A 21 0.36 9.76 7.09
N VAL A 22 1.16 9.85 6.02
CA VAL A 22 1.66 11.14 5.55
C VAL A 22 0.69 11.78 4.54
N LEU A 23 0.07 10.99 3.68
CA LEU A 23 -0.89 11.48 2.68
C LEU A 23 -2.18 12.01 3.31
N PHE A 24 -2.65 11.39 4.39
CA PHE A 24 -3.89 11.74 5.06
C PHE A 24 -3.60 12.46 6.37
N VAL A 25 -4.22 13.63 6.56
CA VAL A 25 -4.13 14.40 7.81
C VAL A 25 -4.85 13.70 8.96
N VAL A 26 -5.95 13.00 8.65
CA VAL A 26 -6.76 12.28 9.65
C VAL A 26 -6.37 10.80 9.63
N PRO A 27 -5.80 10.24 10.72
CA PRO A 27 -5.33 8.85 10.76
C PRO A 27 -6.41 7.82 10.39
N ALA A 28 -7.63 8.01 10.89
CA ALA A 28 -8.76 7.13 10.55
C ALA A 28 -9.08 7.09 9.05
N GLN A 29 -8.79 8.17 8.29
CA GLN A 29 -8.94 8.15 6.84
C GLN A 29 -7.82 7.33 6.18
N ALA A 30 -6.59 7.40 6.70
CA ALA A 30 -5.47 6.57 6.24
C ALA A 30 -5.79 5.08 6.42
N ASP A 31 -6.24 4.70 7.61
CA ASP A 31 -6.54 3.31 7.97
C ASP A 31 -7.71 2.73 7.17
N GLU A 32 -8.73 3.54 6.90
CA GLU A 32 -9.89 3.08 6.15
C GLU A 32 -9.67 3.10 4.63
N TRP A 33 -8.77 3.96 4.12
CA TRP A 33 -8.51 4.07 2.69
C TRP A 33 -8.08 2.74 2.06
N ILE A 34 -7.26 1.96 2.76
CA ILE A 34 -6.72 0.69 2.26
C ILE A 34 -7.81 -0.32 1.90
N LYS A 35 -8.99 -0.24 2.54
CA LYS A 35 -10.15 -1.12 2.34
C LYS A 35 -11.17 -0.56 1.34
N ARG A 36 -11.06 0.71 0.95
CA ARG A 36 -12.01 1.36 0.05
C ARG A 36 -11.72 0.98 -1.39
N ALA A 37 -12.78 0.88 -2.19
CA ALA A 37 -12.67 0.79 -3.64
C ALA A 37 -11.87 1.99 -4.19
N ASN A 38 -10.92 1.71 -5.07
CA ASN A 38 -10.04 2.72 -5.64
C ASN A 38 -10.13 2.73 -7.17
N ALA A 39 -10.43 3.90 -7.73
CA ALA A 39 -10.61 4.10 -9.16
C ALA A 39 -9.29 4.21 -9.95
N ALA A 40 -8.13 4.29 -9.29
CA ALA A 40 -6.85 4.31 -9.97
C ALA A 40 -6.64 2.99 -10.74
N ALA A 41 -6.06 3.10 -11.94
CA ALA A 41 -5.92 1.97 -12.87
C ALA A 41 -5.24 0.74 -12.24
N LEU A 42 -4.30 0.96 -11.30
CA LEU A 42 -3.62 -0.09 -10.56
C LEU A 42 -4.58 -1.05 -9.83
N PHE A 43 -5.70 -0.55 -9.32
CA PHE A 43 -6.61 -1.32 -8.48
C PHE A 43 -7.83 -1.85 -9.24
N ALA A 44 -8.04 -1.43 -10.49
CA ALA A 44 -9.16 -1.86 -11.33
C ALA A 44 -10.55 -1.77 -10.63
N GLY A 45 -10.74 -0.76 -9.77
CA GLY A 45 -11.96 -0.57 -8.98
C GLY A 45 -12.02 -1.35 -7.65
N GLY A 46 -11.08 -2.25 -7.39
CA GLY A 46 -10.91 -2.93 -6.10
C GLY A 46 -10.19 -2.09 -5.05
N SER A 47 -9.99 -2.64 -3.87
CA SER A 47 -9.24 -1.97 -2.81
C SER A 47 -7.73 -2.20 -2.92
N ALA A 48 -6.94 -1.34 -2.28
CA ALA A 48 -5.50 -1.57 -2.16
C ALA A 48 -5.21 -2.85 -1.36
N LEU A 49 -6.04 -3.17 -0.35
CA LEU A 49 -5.94 -4.39 0.42
C LEU A 49 -6.12 -5.64 -0.47
N ASP A 50 -7.11 -5.65 -1.36
CA ASP A 50 -7.32 -6.78 -2.28
C ASP A 50 -6.08 -7.05 -3.13
N ARG A 51 -5.43 -5.97 -3.61
CA ARG A 51 -4.17 -6.08 -4.34
C ARG A 51 -3.08 -6.67 -3.46
N MET A 52 -2.88 -6.14 -2.25
CA MET A 52 -1.84 -6.60 -1.32
C MET A 52 -2.00 -8.08 -0.93
N LEU A 53 -3.23 -8.60 -0.93
CA LEU A 53 -3.55 -10.00 -0.66
C LEU A 53 -3.38 -10.92 -1.89
N GLY A 54 -2.95 -10.41 -3.04
CA GLY A 54 -2.70 -11.18 -4.26
C GLY A 54 -1.57 -12.22 -4.17
N GLY A 55 -0.81 -12.21 -3.07
CA GLY A 55 0.16 -13.23 -2.71
C GLY A 55 1.56 -12.98 -3.28
N GLN A 56 1.73 -12.06 -4.24
CA GLN A 56 3.03 -11.74 -4.80
C GLN A 56 3.66 -10.54 -4.11
N MET A 57 4.99 -10.54 -4.04
CA MET A 57 5.72 -9.41 -3.48
C MET A 57 5.57 -8.14 -4.34
N SER A 58 5.44 -8.32 -5.65
CA SER A 58 5.18 -7.25 -6.61
C SER A 58 3.84 -6.55 -6.37
N ASP A 59 2.88 -7.20 -5.71
CA ASP A 59 1.62 -6.57 -5.34
C ASP A 59 1.85 -5.50 -4.26
N LEU A 60 2.64 -5.81 -3.24
CA LEU A 60 3.01 -4.88 -2.18
C LEU A 60 3.85 -3.71 -2.74
N SER A 61 4.84 -4.01 -3.58
CA SER A 61 5.71 -2.97 -4.15
C SER A 61 4.96 -2.03 -5.08
N ALA A 62 3.98 -2.52 -5.85
CA ALA A 62 3.14 -1.69 -6.70
C ALA A 62 2.28 -0.70 -5.90
N VAL A 63 1.67 -1.15 -4.79
CA VAL A 63 0.92 -0.24 -3.90
C VAL A 63 1.83 0.81 -3.27
N ARG A 64 3.03 0.41 -2.84
CA ARG A 64 4.02 1.36 -2.29
C ARG A 64 4.39 2.45 -3.30
N GLN A 65 4.72 2.05 -4.53
CA GLN A 65 5.08 2.99 -5.60
C GLN A 65 3.93 3.92 -5.96
N TYR A 66 2.70 3.41 -6.00
CA TYR A 66 1.53 4.24 -6.21
C TYR A 66 1.43 5.33 -5.13
N LEU A 67 1.53 4.98 -3.85
CA LEU A 67 1.47 5.96 -2.76
C LEU A 67 2.63 6.97 -2.80
N ASP A 68 3.83 6.56 -3.20
CA ASP A 68 4.95 7.49 -3.39
C ASP A 68 4.68 8.50 -4.51
N SER A 69 4.10 8.06 -5.64
CA SER A 69 3.70 8.97 -6.71
C SER A 69 2.65 10.00 -6.26
N GLN A 70 1.72 9.60 -5.38
CA GLN A 70 0.71 10.51 -4.85
C GLN A 70 1.30 11.57 -3.91
N ARG A 71 2.45 11.30 -3.29
CA ARG A 71 3.16 12.26 -2.45
C ARG A 71 3.91 13.32 -3.26
N GLY A 72 3.85 13.28 -4.59
CA GLY A 72 4.57 14.21 -5.47
C GLY A 72 6.04 13.83 -5.72
N TRP A 73 6.40 12.57 -5.53
CA TRP A 73 7.71 12.03 -5.95
C TRP A 73 7.63 11.48 -7.38
N GLY A 74 7.22 12.35 -8.31
CA GLY A 74 7.23 12.11 -9.75
C GLY A 74 8.20 13.05 -10.44
#